data_AF-A0A1A7YAL6-F1
#
_entry.id   AF-A0A1A7YAL6-F1
#
_cell.length_a   1.000
_cell.length_b   1.000
_cell.length_c   1.000
_cell.angle_alpha   90.00
_cell.angle_beta   90.00
_cell.angle_gamma   90.00
#
_symmetry.space_group_name_H-M   'P 1'
#
loop_
_entity.id
_entity.type
_entity.pdbx_description
1 polymer ?
#
loop_
_entity_poly.entity_id
_entity_poly.type
_entity_poly.pdbx_seq_one_letter_code
_entity_poly.pdbx_strand_id
1 'polypeptide(L)'
;MAAVDSFQFLYREISRSCGSYFETLALVGALYTASRAVILLSDCCTLVRVHFLPRMVPSRKLTQRYGDWAVIYGASEPVASAYAEELARHGISIIFVTQDNTSVRDTAASLSQIYGVETSVVIADFSQVQAASKPIKEALRGKDIGFLVNCVDGTLASPQSLIEMPEQCLLDQVNKNVTVATLMTRLVLPGMVERSRGAVVNISSSACCRPLRGRVALTAFTGYLDNFSRALHLEYSDKGIFIQSLIPFQIASSGRQPSSSSLSPREGWFVPKPEVYARHAISTLGISNRTTGYWPHTLQYGMVRCIPEWIWILGSRMCFSAA
;
A
#
# COMPACT_ATOMS: atom_id res chain seq x y z
N MET A 1 7.91 64.35 36.39
CA MET A 1 8.84 63.86 35.35
C MET A 1 9.60 62.58 35.76
N ALA A 2 9.45 62.04 36.98
CA ALA A 2 10.21 60.87 37.47
C ALA A 2 9.60 59.48 37.17
N ALA A 3 8.34 59.40 36.74
CA ALA A 3 7.66 58.12 36.48
C ALA A 3 8.01 57.51 35.11
N VAL A 4 8.42 58.33 34.14
CA VAL A 4 8.76 57.90 32.77
C VAL A 4 10.12 57.19 32.75
N ASP A 5 11.08 57.65 33.56
CA ASP A 5 12.40 57.03 33.69
C ASP A 5 12.29 55.62 34.30
N SER A 6 11.40 55.42 35.28
CA SER A 6 11.16 54.11 35.91
C SER A 6 10.68 53.04 34.92
N PHE A 7 9.87 53.41 33.92
CA PHE A 7 9.37 52.48 32.92
C PHE A 7 10.46 52.06 31.92
N GLN A 8 11.29 53.00 31.47
CA GLN A 8 12.42 52.68 30.58
C GLN A 8 13.46 51.78 31.25
N PHE A 9 13.76 52.02 32.52
CA PHE A 9 14.64 51.13 33.29
C PHE A 9 14.03 49.73 33.45
N LEU A 10 12.76 49.64 33.83
CA LEU A 10 12.05 48.36 33.95
C LEU A 10 12.01 47.60 32.62
N TYR A 11 11.70 48.28 31.51
CA TYR A 11 11.70 47.69 30.18
C TYR A 11 13.09 47.18 29.76
N ARG A 12 14.15 47.91 30.10
CA ARG A 12 15.54 47.53 29.79
C ARG A 12 16.03 46.35 30.65
N GLU A 13 15.60 46.28 31.90
CA GLU A 13 15.86 45.15 32.81
C GLU A 13 15.12 43.88 32.35
N ILE A 14 13.85 44.03 31.95
CA ILE A 14 13.01 42.96 31.38
C ILE A 14 13.57 42.52 30.03
N SER A 15 13.95 43.42 29.13
CA SER A 15 14.49 43.05 27.81
C SER A 15 15.85 42.35 27.93
N ARG A 16 16.70 42.77 28.88
CA ARG A 16 17.97 42.11 29.17
C ARG A 16 17.75 40.71 29.76
N SER A 17 16.76 40.56 30.65
CA SER A 17 16.38 39.27 31.21
C SER A 17 15.71 38.35 30.17
N CYS A 18 14.89 38.92 29.28
CA CYS A 18 14.23 38.22 28.17
C CYS A 18 15.20 37.87 27.02
N GLY A 19 16.32 38.56 26.86
CA GLY A 19 17.29 38.32 25.77
C GLY A 19 17.78 36.87 25.75
N SER A 20 18.12 36.30 26.92
CA SER A 20 18.50 34.89 27.02
C SER A 20 17.36 33.94 26.66
N TYR A 21 16.10 34.29 26.99
CA TYR A 21 14.93 33.52 26.56
C TYR A 21 14.68 33.61 25.05
N PHE A 22 14.91 34.77 24.43
CA PHE A 22 14.80 34.93 22.98
C PHE A 22 15.89 34.16 22.24
N GLU A 23 17.13 34.21 22.70
CA GLU A 23 18.26 33.46 22.13
C GLU A 23 18.04 31.94 22.24
N THR A 24 17.56 31.47 23.39
CA THR A 24 17.23 30.04 23.57
C THR A 24 16.06 29.61 22.69
N LEU A 25 14.98 30.39 22.59
CA LEU A 25 13.88 30.12 21.67
C LEU A 25 14.33 30.14 20.20
N ALA A 26 15.20 31.07 19.82
CA ALA A 26 15.77 31.14 18.48
C ALA A 26 16.62 29.92 18.16
N LEU A 27 17.45 29.46 19.12
CA LEU A 27 18.26 28.24 18.97
C LEU A 27 17.39 26.99 18.86
N VAL A 28 16.37 26.85 19.71
CA VAL A 28 15.38 25.75 19.61
C VAL A 28 14.66 25.78 18.26
N GLY A 29 14.25 26.98 17.81
CA GLY A 29 13.64 27.18 16.50
C GLY A 29 14.56 26.78 15.35
N ALA A 30 15.83 27.20 15.39
CA ALA A 30 16.83 26.85 14.39
C ALA A 30 17.14 25.34 14.36
N LEU A 31 17.25 24.70 15.52
CA LEU A 31 17.43 23.24 15.60
C LEU A 31 16.21 22.50 15.04
N TYR A 32 15.00 22.98 15.34
CA TYR A 32 13.77 22.40 14.80
C TYR A 32 13.68 22.56 13.28
N THR A 33 13.96 23.75 12.73
CA THR A 33 13.93 23.99 11.28
C THR A 33 15.00 23.19 10.56
N ALA A 34 16.22 23.11 11.10
CA ALA A 34 17.28 22.28 10.56
C ALA A 34 16.88 20.79 10.55
N SER A 35 16.33 20.28 11.66
CA SER A 35 15.82 18.90 11.74
C SER A 35 14.73 18.63 10.70
N ARG A 36 13.77 19.55 10.54
CA ARG A 36 12.73 19.43 9.50
C ARG A 36 13.29 19.49 8.09
N ALA A 37 14.26 20.36 7.82
CA ALA A 37 14.92 20.45 6.53
C ALA A 37 15.65 19.14 6.17
N VAL A 38 16.34 18.52 7.13
CA VAL A 38 17.01 17.22 6.93
C VAL A 38 16.00 16.12 6.63
N ILE A 39 14.88 16.05 7.36
CA ILE A 39 13.82 15.06 7.10
C ILE A 39 13.23 15.26 5.70
N LEU A 40 12.89 16.50 5.32
CA LEU A 40 12.34 16.81 4.00
C LEU A 40 13.32 16.48 2.88
N LEU A 41 14.61 16.79 3.06
CA LEU A 41 15.65 16.44 2.09
C LEU A 41 15.77 14.92 1.94
N SER A 42 15.77 14.19 3.05
CA SER A 42 15.78 12.72 3.05
C SER A 42 14.55 12.12 2.35
N ASP A 43 13.35 12.68 2.58
CA ASP A 43 12.12 12.25 1.92
C ASP A 43 12.18 12.53 0.40
N CYS A 44 12.69 13.70 -0.01
CA CYS A 44 12.92 14.03 -1.41
C CYS A 44 13.91 13.08 -2.08
N CYS A 45 15.04 12.79 -1.42
CA CYS A 45 16.02 11.81 -1.91
C CYS A 45 15.40 10.41 -2.04
N THR A 46 14.58 10.01 -1.07
CA THR A 46 13.86 8.73 -1.10
C THR A 46 12.87 8.67 -2.28
N LEU A 47 12.12 9.74 -2.51
CA LEU A 47 11.19 9.86 -3.64
C LEU A 47 11.91 9.72 -4.98
N VAL A 48 13.03 10.41 -5.16
CA VAL A 48 13.88 10.31 -6.37
C VAL A 48 14.41 8.89 -6.54
N ARG A 49 14.98 8.31 -5.47
CA ARG A 49 15.55 6.95 -5.46
C ARG A 49 14.51 5.88 -5.80
N VAL A 50 13.30 5.98 -5.26
CA VAL A 50 12.27 4.94 -5.38
C VAL A 50 11.49 5.04 -6.68
N HIS A 51 11.23 6.24 -7.19
CA HIS A 51 10.31 6.42 -8.34
C HIS A 51 11.01 6.83 -9.65
N PHE A 52 12.16 7.49 -9.58
CA PHE A 52 12.81 8.08 -10.77
C PHE A 52 14.06 7.29 -11.17
N LEU A 53 14.95 7.00 -10.22
CA LEU A 53 16.18 6.24 -10.47
C LEU A 53 15.95 4.87 -11.16
N PRO A 54 14.93 4.07 -10.80
CA PRO A 54 14.72 2.75 -11.40
C PRO A 54 14.32 2.80 -12.87
N ARG A 55 13.84 3.96 -13.33
CA ARG A 55 13.44 4.19 -14.73
C ARG A 55 14.60 4.59 -15.61
N MET A 56 15.65 5.13 -14.99
CA MET A 56 16.84 5.59 -15.69
C MET A 56 17.90 4.48 -15.78
N VAL A 57 17.85 3.49 -14.88
CA VAL A 57 18.83 2.40 -14.80
C VAL A 57 18.20 1.09 -15.29
N PRO A 58 18.80 0.41 -16.29
CA PRO A 58 18.33 -0.90 -16.73
C PRO A 58 18.36 -1.92 -15.58
N SER A 59 17.22 -2.49 -15.24
CA SER A 59 17.12 -3.58 -14.26
C SER A 59 17.23 -4.96 -14.93
N ARG A 60 17.73 -5.95 -14.19
CA ARG A 60 17.62 -7.37 -14.62
C ARG A 60 16.16 -7.73 -14.90
N LYS A 61 15.93 -8.68 -15.82
CA LYS A 61 14.58 -9.20 -16.11
C LYS A 61 13.95 -9.73 -14.82
N LEU A 62 12.66 -9.44 -14.61
CA LEU A 62 11.92 -9.86 -13.42
C LEU A 62 11.91 -11.39 -13.25
N THR A 63 11.78 -12.12 -14.35
CA THR A 63 11.86 -13.59 -14.40
C THR A 63 13.17 -14.13 -13.85
N GLN A 64 14.30 -13.54 -14.25
CA GLN A 64 15.63 -13.92 -13.75
C GLN A 64 15.81 -13.59 -12.26
N ARG A 65 15.19 -12.51 -11.79
CA ARG A 65 15.36 -12.02 -10.41
C ARG A 65 14.52 -12.79 -9.41
N TYR A 66 13.30 -13.15 -9.76
CA TYR A 66 12.33 -13.69 -8.80
C TYR A 66 11.74 -15.03 -9.21
N GLY A 67 11.52 -15.28 -10.50
CA GLY A 67 10.99 -16.54 -11.05
C GLY A 67 9.96 -16.31 -12.16
N ASP A 68 9.55 -17.39 -12.81
CA ASP A 68 8.74 -17.31 -14.04
C ASP A 68 7.22 -17.25 -13.80
N TRP A 69 6.77 -17.58 -12.59
CA TRP A 69 5.34 -17.62 -12.24
C TRP A 69 4.95 -16.67 -11.12
N ALA A 70 3.79 -16.05 -11.26
CA ALA A 70 3.13 -15.21 -10.26
C ALA A 70 1.83 -15.85 -9.78
N VAL A 71 1.59 -15.83 -8.48
CA VAL A 71 0.31 -16.21 -7.87
C VAL A 71 -0.38 -14.94 -7.43
N ILE A 72 -1.63 -14.73 -7.85
CA ILE A 72 -2.38 -13.49 -7.57
C ILE A 72 -3.70 -13.84 -6.91
N TYR A 73 -3.87 -13.34 -5.69
CA TYR A 73 -5.13 -13.36 -4.95
C TYR A 73 -5.74 -11.95 -4.90
N GLY A 74 -7.06 -11.86 -5.09
CA GLY A 74 -7.78 -10.59 -5.15
C GLY A 74 -7.76 -9.92 -6.52
N ALA A 75 -7.58 -10.69 -7.60
CA ALA A 75 -7.58 -10.17 -8.98
C ALA A 75 -8.95 -9.64 -9.46
N SER A 76 -10.02 -9.79 -8.66
CA SER A 76 -11.28 -9.07 -8.85
C SER A 76 -11.11 -7.56 -8.70
N GLU A 77 -10.08 -7.13 -7.96
CA GLU A 77 -9.76 -5.72 -7.81
C GLU A 77 -9.05 -5.18 -9.07
N PRO A 78 -9.49 -4.03 -9.61
CA PRO A 78 -8.88 -3.44 -10.80
C PRO A 78 -7.37 -3.23 -10.67
N VAL A 79 -6.89 -2.85 -9.47
CA VAL A 79 -5.47 -2.63 -9.22
C VAL A 79 -4.66 -3.93 -9.30
N ALA A 80 -5.19 -5.04 -8.77
CA ALA A 80 -4.53 -6.34 -8.81
C ALA A 80 -4.56 -6.94 -10.21
N SER A 81 -5.67 -6.76 -10.94
CA SER A 81 -5.78 -7.16 -12.34
C SER A 81 -4.79 -6.40 -13.23
N ALA A 82 -4.67 -5.08 -13.06
CA ALA A 82 -3.67 -4.28 -13.79
C ALA A 82 -2.22 -4.63 -13.38
N TYR A 83 -2.00 -4.98 -12.11
CA TYR A 83 -0.70 -5.49 -11.66
C TYR A 83 -0.36 -6.84 -12.31
N ALA A 84 -1.35 -7.73 -12.44
CA ALA A 84 -1.23 -8.99 -13.17
C ALA A 84 -0.87 -8.75 -14.64
N GLU A 85 -1.58 -7.82 -15.29
CA GLU A 85 -1.32 -7.45 -16.68
C GLU A 85 0.12 -6.96 -16.89
N GLU A 86 0.59 -6.08 -16.02
CA GLU A 86 1.97 -5.58 -16.12
C GLU A 86 3.01 -6.67 -15.81
N LEU A 87 2.72 -7.67 -14.96
CA LEU A 87 3.59 -8.85 -14.80
C LEU A 87 3.60 -9.72 -16.08
N ALA A 88 2.43 -9.98 -16.68
CA ALA A 88 2.31 -10.70 -17.96
C ALA A 88 3.10 -10.00 -19.07
N ARG A 89 3.07 -8.66 -19.12
CA ARG A 89 3.88 -7.85 -20.04
C ARG A 89 5.38 -8.06 -19.88
N HIS A 90 5.84 -8.49 -18.70
CA HIS A 90 7.24 -8.86 -18.44
C HIS A 90 7.53 -10.35 -18.69
N GLY A 91 6.59 -11.09 -19.28
CA GLY A 91 6.73 -12.51 -19.63
C GLY A 91 6.54 -13.46 -18.44
N ILE A 92 5.86 -13.02 -17.39
CA ILE A 92 5.59 -13.84 -16.20
C ILE A 92 4.24 -14.54 -16.36
N SER A 93 4.23 -15.85 -16.20
CA SER A 93 3.00 -16.66 -16.22
C SER A 93 2.21 -16.50 -14.93
N ILE A 94 0.89 -16.60 -14.97
CA ILE A 94 0.02 -16.17 -13.86
C ILE A 94 -0.93 -17.27 -13.41
N ILE A 95 -0.95 -17.53 -12.10
CA ILE A 95 -1.95 -18.34 -11.42
C ILE A 95 -2.86 -17.40 -10.65
N PHE A 96 -4.10 -17.27 -11.11
CA PHE A 96 -5.15 -16.55 -10.39
C PHE A 96 -5.81 -17.45 -9.36
N VAL A 97 -5.93 -16.98 -8.13
CA VAL A 97 -6.67 -17.66 -7.06
C VAL A 97 -7.88 -16.82 -6.70
N THR A 98 -9.07 -17.35 -6.93
CA THR A 98 -10.34 -16.63 -6.70
C THR A 98 -11.44 -17.57 -6.24
N GLN A 99 -12.43 -17.03 -5.53
CA GLN A 99 -13.74 -17.67 -5.39
C GLN A 99 -14.50 -17.41 -6.69
N ASP A 100 -15.07 -18.46 -7.30
CA ASP A 100 -15.58 -18.50 -8.68
C ASP A 100 -16.01 -17.14 -9.27
N ASN A 101 -15.14 -16.53 -10.08
CA ASN A 101 -15.33 -15.18 -10.60
C ASN A 101 -15.08 -15.15 -12.12
N THR A 102 -16.12 -14.84 -12.89
CA THR A 102 -16.08 -14.79 -14.35
C THR A 102 -15.11 -13.73 -14.87
N SER A 103 -15.09 -12.54 -14.26
CA SER A 103 -14.20 -11.45 -14.68
C SER A 103 -12.71 -11.81 -14.56
N VAL A 104 -12.35 -12.64 -13.57
CA VAL A 104 -10.98 -13.13 -13.39
C VAL A 104 -10.64 -14.16 -14.48
N ARG A 105 -11.59 -15.00 -14.89
CA ARG A 105 -11.41 -15.94 -16.02
C ARG A 105 -11.22 -15.21 -17.34
N ASP A 106 -12.03 -14.17 -17.59
CA ASP A 106 -11.92 -13.34 -18.79
C ASP A 106 -10.58 -12.60 -18.82
N THR A 107 -10.14 -12.08 -17.68
CA THR A 107 -8.81 -11.47 -17.52
C THR A 107 -7.71 -12.48 -17.85
N ALA A 108 -7.77 -13.69 -17.27
CA ALA A 108 -6.78 -14.73 -17.55
C ALA A 108 -6.68 -15.07 -19.05
N ALA A 109 -7.82 -15.31 -19.70
CA ALA A 109 -7.88 -15.59 -21.13
C ALA A 109 -7.30 -14.44 -21.98
N SER A 110 -7.67 -13.20 -21.65
CA SER A 110 -7.17 -11.99 -22.30
C SER A 110 -5.65 -11.86 -22.17
N LEU A 111 -5.10 -12.06 -20.96
CA LEU A 111 -3.66 -11.96 -20.73
C LEU A 111 -2.88 -13.03 -21.48
N SER A 112 -3.38 -14.26 -21.52
CA SER A 112 -2.73 -15.33 -22.27
C SER A 112 -2.71 -15.03 -23.77
N GLN A 113 -3.82 -14.51 -24.32
CA GLN A 113 -3.92 -14.17 -25.74
C GLN A 113 -3.05 -12.98 -26.14
N ILE A 114 -3.01 -11.92 -25.33
CA ILE A 114 -2.30 -10.67 -25.65
C ILE A 114 -0.79 -10.82 -25.48
N TYR A 115 -0.35 -11.45 -24.38
CA TYR A 115 1.05 -11.49 -23.98
C TYR A 115 1.74 -12.83 -24.24
N GLY A 116 1.00 -13.86 -24.66
CA GLY A 116 1.55 -15.18 -24.94
C GLY A 116 2.08 -15.92 -23.70
N VAL A 117 1.64 -15.51 -22.50
CA VAL A 117 2.01 -16.14 -21.23
C VAL A 117 1.02 -17.24 -20.85
N GLU A 118 1.46 -18.19 -20.02
CA GLU A 118 0.54 -19.18 -19.46
C GLU A 118 -0.29 -18.55 -18.34
N THR A 119 -1.60 -18.82 -18.35
CA THR A 119 -2.49 -18.41 -17.27
C THR A 119 -3.30 -19.59 -16.77
N SER A 120 -3.46 -19.69 -15.45
CA SER A 120 -4.28 -20.71 -14.81
C SER A 120 -5.19 -20.06 -13.77
N VAL A 121 -6.45 -20.48 -13.69
CA VAL A 121 -7.40 -20.01 -12.69
C VAL A 121 -7.71 -21.16 -11.74
N VAL A 122 -7.40 -20.96 -10.46
CA VAL A 122 -7.66 -21.88 -9.38
C VAL A 122 -8.85 -21.37 -8.58
N ILE A 123 -9.92 -22.15 -8.58
CA ILE A 123 -11.10 -21.87 -7.76
C ILE A 123 -10.83 -22.42 -6.37
N ALA A 124 -10.81 -21.54 -5.38
CA ALA A 124 -10.59 -21.89 -3.99
C ALA A 124 -11.66 -21.24 -3.11
N ASP A 125 -12.40 -22.07 -2.38
CA ASP A 125 -13.32 -21.57 -1.35
C ASP A 125 -12.59 -21.44 -0.02
N PHE A 126 -12.35 -20.18 0.37
CA PHE A 126 -11.67 -19.84 1.60
C PHE A 126 -12.56 -19.89 2.84
N SER A 127 -13.87 -20.14 2.70
CA SER A 127 -14.75 -20.42 3.85
C SER A 127 -14.25 -21.63 4.65
N GLN A 128 -13.59 -22.58 3.97
CA GLN A 128 -12.92 -23.73 4.57
C GLN A 128 -11.43 -23.72 4.22
N VAL A 129 -10.62 -23.08 5.08
CA VAL A 129 -9.17 -22.87 4.91
C VAL A 129 -8.40 -24.14 4.46
N GLN A 130 -8.74 -25.31 5.01
CA GLN A 130 -8.09 -26.57 4.64
C GLN A 130 -8.45 -27.04 3.22
N ALA A 131 -9.71 -26.87 2.81
CA ALA A 131 -10.20 -27.26 1.49
C ALA A 131 -9.58 -26.39 0.39
N ALA A 132 -9.40 -25.08 0.63
CA ALA A 132 -8.73 -24.17 -0.29
C ALA A 132 -7.26 -24.52 -0.56
N SER A 133 -6.56 -25.08 0.44
CA SER A 133 -5.10 -25.27 0.35
C SER A 133 -4.66 -26.35 -0.65
N LYS A 134 -5.48 -27.39 -0.85
CA LYS A 134 -5.16 -28.53 -1.74
C LYS A 134 -5.06 -28.13 -3.23
N PRO A 135 -6.10 -27.53 -3.86
CA PRO A 135 -6.04 -27.17 -5.27
C PRO A 135 -4.96 -26.12 -5.54
N ILE A 136 -4.71 -25.21 -4.58
CA ILE A 136 -3.63 -24.23 -4.69
C ILE A 136 -2.28 -24.95 -4.71
N LYS A 137 -2.00 -25.84 -3.75
CA LYS A 137 -0.73 -26.60 -3.74
C LYS A 137 -0.51 -27.38 -5.02
N GLU A 138 -1.54 -28.02 -5.55
CA GLU A 138 -1.48 -28.75 -6.81
C GLU A 138 -1.14 -27.82 -7.98
N ALA A 139 -1.76 -26.65 -8.05
CA ALA A 139 -1.46 -25.65 -9.08
C ALA A 139 -0.04 -25.09 -8.99
N LEU A 140 0.58 -25.06 -7.80
CA LEU A 140 1.96 -24.59 -7.60
C LEU A 140 3.03 -25.67 -7.91
N ARG A 141 2.66 -26.95 -7.94
CA ARG A 141 3.62 -28.04 -8.14
C ARG A 141 4.33 -27.93 -9.49
N GLY A 142 5.65 -28.11 -9.48
CA GLY A 142 6.49 -28.11 -10.68
C GLY A 142 6.68 -26.75 -11.34
N LYS A 143 6.17 -25.66 -10.75
CA LYS A 143 6.30 -24.30 -11.29
C LYS A 143 7.27 -23.47 -10.46
N ASP A 144 8.06 -22.66 -11.14
CA ASP A 144 8.97 -21.71 -10.49
C ASP A 144 8.22 -20.46 -10.03
N ILE A 145 7.54 -20.59 -8.88
CA ILE A 145 6.77 -19.49 -8.29
C ILE A 145 7.73 -18.43 -7.75
N GLY A 146 7.78 -17.30 -8.46
CA GLY A 146 8.61 -16.16 -8.13
C GLY A 146 7.87 -14.99 -7.53
N PHE A 147 6.55 -14.89 -7.70
CA PHE A 147 5.75 -13.80 -7.17
C PHE A 147 4.52 -14.30 -6.43
N LEU A 148 4.20 -13.66 -5.31
CA LEU A 148 2.90 -13.72 -4.68
C LEU A 148 2.35 -12.30 -4.56
N VAL A 149 1.15 -12.05 -5.09
CA VAL A 149 0.45 -10.78 -4.98
C VAL A 149 -0.83 -11.01 -4.19
N ASN A 150 -0.95 -10.37 -3.02
CA ASN A 150 -2.19 -10.34 -2.24
C ASN A 150 -2.77 -8.93 -2.31
N CYS A 151 -4.05 -8.79 -2.65
CA CYS A 151 -4.74 -7.51 -2.65
C CYS A 151 -5.88 -7.49 -1.62
N VAL A 152 -5.99 -6.40 -0.86
CA VAL A 152 -7.15 -6.13 0.00
C VAL A 152 -8.38 -5.86 -0.86
N ASP A 153 -9.52 -6.34 -0.39
CA ASP A 153 -10.83 -6.15 -1.00
C ASP A 153 -11.24 -4.66 -1.06
N GLY A 154 -11.56 -4.16 -2.24
CA GLY A 154 -11.89 -2.76 -2.51
C GLY A 154 -13.29 -2.37 -2.04
N THR A 155 -14.19 -3.33 -1.80
CA THR A 155 -15.54 -3.07 -1.27
C THR A 155 -15.52 -2.40 0.11
N LEU A 156 -14.43 -2.62 0.86
CA LEU A 156 -14.13 -2.01 2.16
C LEU A 156 -13.89 -0.49 2.10
N ALA A 157 -13.76 0.08 0.90
CA ALA A 157 -13.58 1.53 0.72
C ALA A 157 -14.85 2.32 1.02
N SER A 158 -16.03 1.71 0.98
CA SER A 158 -17.28 2.38 1.36
C SER A 158 -17.36 2.57 2.88
N PRO A 159 -17.84 3.72 3.39
CA PRO A 159 -18.09 3.87 4.83
C PRO A 159 -19.13 2.85 5.31
N GLN A 160 -18.77 2.05 6.30
CA GLN A 160 -19.61 1.02 6.92
C GLN A 160 -19.52 1.13 8.45
N SER A 161 -20.67 1.09 9.10
CA SER A 161 -20.77 1.01 10.56
C SER A 161 -20.46 -0.42 11.01
N LEU A 162 -19.54 -0.57 11.96
CA LEU A 162 -19.16 -1.89 12.47
C LEU A 162 -20.32 -2.60 13.19
N ILE A 163 -21.19 -1.82 13.84
CA ILE A 163 -22.31 -2.34 14.65
C ILE A 163 -23.48 -2.79 13.76
N GLU A 164 -23.65 -2.15 12.60
CA GLU A 164 -24.74 -2.47 11.65
C GLU A 164 -24.36 -3.60 10.70
N MET A 165 -23.07 -3.92 10.59
CA MET A 165 -22.61 -4.97 9.69
C MET A 165 -22.99 -6.36 10.25
N PRO A 166 -23.64 -7.22 9.44
CA PRO A 166 -23.93 -8.58 9.86
C PRO A 166 -22.66 -9.33 10.26
N GLU A 167 -22.72 -10.12 11.34
CA GLU A 167 -21.58 -10.85 11.89
C GLU A 167 -20.88 -11.72 10.83
N GLN A 168 -21.66 -12.46 10.03
CA GLN A 168 -21.11 -13.30 8.97
C GLN A 168 -20.34 -12.48 7.93
N CYS A 169 -20.83 -11.30 7.56
CA CYS A 169 -20.14 -10.41 6.64
C CYS A 169 -18.81 -9.93 7.22
N LEU A 170 -18.79 -9.56 8.51
CA LEU A 170 -17.56 -9.17 9.20
C LEU A 170 -16.52 -10.30 9.20
N LEU A 171 -16.94 -11.52 9.56
CA LEU A 171 -16.05 -12.69 9.60
C LEU A 171 -15.53 -13.05 8.20
N ASP A 172 -16.38 -12.96 7.18
CA ASP A 172 -15.97 -13.17 5.79
C ASP A 172 -14.94 -12.14 5.34
N GLN A 173 -15.10 -10.86 5.71
CA GLN A 173 -14.12 -9.81 5.42
C GLN A 173 -12.79 -10.05 6.13
N VAL A 174 -12.80 -10.44 7.41
CA VAL A 174 -11.59 -10.82 8.15
C VAL A 174 -10.91 -11.98 7.44
N ASN A 175 -11.67 -13.02 7.08
CA ASN A 175 -11.14 -14.21 6.45
C ASN A 175 -10.46 -13.87 5.10
N LYS A 176 -11.15 -13.15 4.21
CA LYS A 176 -10.63 -12.75 2.90
C LYS A 176 -9.36 -11.89 2.99
N ASN A 177 -9.30 -10.95 3.92
CA ASN A 177 -8.22 -9.96 3.93
C ASN A 177 -7.02 -10.34 4.83
N VAL A 178 -7.26 -11.12 5.89
CA VAL A 178 -6.23 -11.49 6.88
C VAL A 178 -5.85 -12.96 6.73
N THR A 179 -6.82 -13.85 6.86
CA THR A 179 -6.57 -15.30 6.88
C THR A 179 -6.02 -15.78 5.54
N VAL A 180 -6.63 -15.37 4.42
CA VAL A 180 -6.19 -15.81 3.09
C VAL A 180 -4.80 -15.28 2.74
N ALA A 181 -4.53 -13.99 2.98
CA ALA A 181 -3.20 -13.41 2.72
C ALA A 181 -2.10 -14.14 3.50
N THR A 182 -2.38 -14.50 4.75
CA THR A 182 -1.47 -15.29 5.60
C THR A 182 -1.26 -16.70 5.05
N LEU A 183 -2.35 -17.38 4.69
CA LEU A 183 -2.32 -18.74 4.15
C LEU A 183 -1.55 -18.79 2.83
N MET A 184 -1.87 -17.90 1.89
CA MET A 184 -1.21 -17.81 0.59
C MET A 184 0.30 -17.60 0.75
N THR A 185 0.69 -16.71 1.66
CA THR A 185 2.10 -16.50 1.98
C THR A 185 2.74 -17.77 2.52
N ARG A 186 2.12 -18.43 3.49
CA ARG A 186 2.61 -19.71 4.04
C ARG A 186 2.74 -20.81 2.98
N LEU A 187 1.87 -20.83 1.97
CA LEU A 187 1.89 -21.84 0.90
C LEU A 187 3.03 -21.62 -0.09
N VAL A 188 3.32 -20.37 -0.45
CA VAL A 188 4.31 -20.03 -1.49
C VAL A 188 5.72 -19.87 -0.92
N LEU A 189 5.84 -19.34 0.29
CA LEU A 189 7.11 -18.94 0.90
C LEU A 189 8.15 -20.08 1.04
N PRO A 190 7.78 -21.33 1.42
CA PRO A 190 8.77 -22.40 1.54
C PRO A 190 9.53 -22.67 0.24
N GLY A 191 8.82 -22.70 -0.90
CA GLY A 191 9.45 -22.91 -2.20
C GLY A 191 10.34 -21.72 -2.62
N MET A 192 9.93 -20.49 -2.32
CA MET A 192 10.77 -19.31 -2.58
C MET A 192 12.07 -19.37 -1.77
N VAL A 193 11.99 -19.75 -0.49
CA VAL A 193 13.15 -19.88 0.41
C VAL A 193 14.11 -20.97 -0.08
N GLU A 194 13.59 -22.12 -0.49
CA GLU A 194 14.41 -23.20 -1.06
C GLU A 194 15.21 -22.74 -2.29
N ARG A 195 14.61 -21.87 -3.12
CA ARG A 195 15.28 -21.28 -4.29
C ARG A 195 16.09 -20.02 -3.97
N SER A 196 16.05 -19.54 -2.73
CA SER A 196 16.67 -18.28 -2.28
C SER A 196 16.32 -17.07 -3.16
N ARG A 197 15.12 -17.08 -3.75
CA ARG A 197 14.60 -15.99 -4.59
C ARG A 197 13.08 -15.98 -4.58
N GLY A 198 12.51 -14.78 -4.59
CA GLY A 198 11.07 -14.58 -4.72
C GLY A 198 10.66 -13.18 -4.28
N ALA A 199 9.44 -12.79 -4.64
CA ALA A 199 8.83 -11.53 -4.27
C ALA A 199 7.42 -11.73 -3.70
N VAL A 200 7.14 -11.20 -2.52
CA VAL A 200 5.79 -11.12 -1.96
C VAL A 200 5.35 -9.65 -1.97
N VAL A 201 4.27 -9.36 -2.68
CA VAL A 201 3.70 -8.03 -2.83
C VAL A 201 2.32 -8.01 -2.21
N ASN A 202 2.18 -7.22 -1.16
CA ASN A 202 0.91 -7.06 -0.47
C ASN A 202 0.36 -5.66 -0.76
N ILE A 203 -0.71 -5.60 -1.55
CA ILE A 203 -1.43 -4.37 -1.90
C ILE A 203 -2.43 -4.07 -0.79
N SER A 204 -2.06 -3.14 0.08
CA SER A 204 -2.88 -2.60 1.16
C SER A 204 -3.56 -1.30 0.73
N SER A 205 -3.68 -0.33 1.63
CA SER A 205 -4.24 0.99 1.36
C SER A 205 -3.67 2.01 2.34
N SER A 206 -3.62 3.27 1.91
CA SER A 206 -3.30 4.45 2.74
C SER A 206 -4.15 4.58 4.01
N ALA A 207 -5.29 3.87 4.10
CA ALA A 207 -6.06 3.71 5.32
C ALA A 207 -5.24 3.15 6.50
N CYS A 208 -4.14 2.41 6.27
CA CYS A 208 -3.27 1.96 7.36
C CYS A 208 -2.50 3.09 8.05
N CYS A 209 -2.39 4.26 7.42
CA CYS A 209 -1.58 5.37 7.90
C CYS A 209 -2.28 6.16 9.00
N ARG A 210 -3.60 6.28 8.93
CA ARG A 210 -4.44 7.07 9.83
C ARG A 210 -5.84 6.46 9.94
N PRO A 211 -6.45 6.47 11.14
CA PRO A 211 -7.80 5.99 11.30
C PRO A 211 -8.80 6.83 10.50
N LEU A 212 -9.74 6.15 9.84
CA LEU A 212 -10.81 6.76 9.07
C LEU A 212 -12.17 6.43 9.69
N ARG A 213 -12.99 7.47 9.93
CA ARG A 213 -14.35 7.30 10.45
C ARG A 213 -15.19 6.47 9.47
N GLY A 214 -15.95 5.52 10.00
CA GLY A 214 -16.77 4.61 9.19
C GLY A 214 -15.95 3.60 8.37
N ARG A 215 -14.65 3.44 8.62
CA ARG A 215 -13.80 2.48 7.87
C ARG A 215 -12.89 1.70 8.82
N VAL A 216 -13.46 1.23 9.92
CA VAL A 216 -12.72 0.55 11.00
C VAL A 216 -12.09 -0.75 10.47
N ALA A 217 -12.88 -1.61 9.83
CA ALA A 217 -12.42 -2.88 9.27
C ALA A 217 -11.29 -2.67 8.23
N LEU A 218 -11.49 -1.75 7.27
CA LEU A 218 -10.47 -1.40 6.28
C LEU A 218 -9.16 -0.95 6.93
N THR A 219 -9.23 -0.01 7.88
CA THR A 219 -8.05 0.52 8.59
C THR A 219 -7.31 -0.62 9.30
N ALA A 220 -8.04 -1.51 9.98
CA ALA A 220 -7.46 -2.63 10.71
C ALA A 220 -6.79 -3.66 9.77
N PHE A 221 -7.46 -4.07 8.70
CA PHE A 221 -6.92 -5.08 7.77
C PHE A 221 -5.71 -4.56 6.99
N THR A 222 -5.75 -3.30 6.56
CA THR A 222 -4.62 -2.68 5.85
C THR A 222 -3.45 -2.43 6.80
N GLY A 223 -3.71 -2.10 8.07
CA GLY A 223 -2.70 -2.04 9.13
C GLY A 223 -2.06 -3.40 9.41
N TYR A 224 -2.88 -4.46 9.50
CA TYR A 224 -2.41 -5.84 9.61
C TYR A 224 -1.47 -6.18 8.44
N LEU A 225 -1.91 -5.93 7.20
CA LEU A 225 -1.17 -6.32 6.01
C LEU A 225 0.15 -5.53 5.84
N ASP A 226 0.17 -4.23 6.18
CA ASP A 226 1.40 -3.42 6.21
C ASP A 226 2.39 -3.96 7.24
N ASN A 227 1.94 -4.19 8.48
CA ASN A 227 2.81 -4.70 9.53
C ASN A 227 3.28 -6.13 9.26
N PHE A 228 2.39 -7.00 8.76
CA PHE A 228 2.69 -8.36 8.33
C PHE A 228 3.80 -8.38 7.28
N SER A 229 3.70 -7.51 6.27
CA SER A 229 4.72 -7.38 5.21
C SER A 229 6.08 -6.96 5.76
N ARG A 230 6.11 -5.99 6.69
CA ARG A 230 7.35 -5.50 7.30
C ARG A 230 8.00 -6.56 8.20
N ALA A 231 7.20 -7.29 8.96
CA ALA A 231 7.67 -8.40 9.78
C ALA A 231 8.26 -9.53 8.91
N LEU A 232 7.57 -9.92 7.84
CA LEU A 232 8.09 -10.89 6.88
C LEU A 232 9.38 -10.43 6.21
N HIS A 233 9.47 -9.15 5.83
CA HIS A 233 10.69 -8.62 5.26
C HIS A 233 11.88 -8.76 6.22
N LEU A 234 11.68 -8.45 7.50
CA LEU A 234 12.71 -8.60 8.52
C LEU A 234 13.16 -10.06 8.67
N GLU A 235 12.24 -11.03 8.58
CA GLU A 235 12.53 -12.46 8.80
C GLU A 235 13.11 -13.19 7.56
N TYR A 236 12.73 -12.76 6.35
CA TYR A 236 13.03 -13.49 5.11
C TYR A 236 13.93 -12.73 4.11
N SER A 237 14.29 -11.47 4.37
CA SER A 237 15.18 -10.70 3.49
C SER A 237 16.56 -11.34 3.33
N ASP A 238 17.12 -11.87 4.42
CA ASP A 238 18.42 -12.57 4.41
C ASP A 238 18.36 -13.91 3.65
N LYS A 239 17.16 -14.43 3.39
CA LYS A 239 16.92 -15.66 2.61
C LYS A 239 16.69 -15.36 1.12
N GLY A 240 16.97 -14.14 0.67
CA GLY A 240 16.82 -13.73 -0.73
C GLY A 240 15.38 -13.42 -1.15
N ILE A 241 14.44 -13.33 -0.20
CA ILE A 241 13.03 -13.03 -0.49
C ILE A 241 12.80 -11.53 -0.35
N PHE A 242 12.30 -10.91 -1.41
CA PHE A 242 11.87 -9.52 -1.34
C PHE A 242 10.41 -9.44 -0.92
N ILE A 243 10.10 -8.66 0.11
CA ILE A 243 8.72 -8.45 0.56
C ILE A 243 8.42 -6.96 0.46
N GLN A 244 7.28 -6.63 -0.17
CA GLN A 244 6.84 -5.27 -0.41
C GLN A 244 5.41 -5.07 0.11
N SER A 245 5.24 -4.05 0.95
CA SER A 245 3.94 -3.45 1.22
C SER A 245 3.69 -2.27 0.29
N LEU A 246 2.65 -2.39 -0.53
CA LEU A 246 2.14 -1.30 -1.35
C LEU A 246 0.99 -0.62 -0.60
N ILE A 247 1.08 0.70 -0.44
CA ILE A 247 0.14 1.53 0.32
C ILE A 247 -0.47 2.58 -0.63
N PRO A 248 -1.30 2.17 -1.60
CA PRO A 248 -1.92 3.09 -2.54
C PRO A 248 -2.88 4.05 -1.83
N PHE A 249 -2.97 5.27 -2.37
CA PHE A 249 -4.13 6.13 -2.16
C PHE A 249 -5.20 5.76 -3.18
N GLN A 250 -6.18 6.63 -3.37
CA GLN A 250 -7.29 6.38 -4.28
C GLN A 250 -6.80 6.12 -5.72
N ILE A 251 -7.30 5.04 -6.31
CA ILE A 251 -7.07 4.64 -7.71
C ILE A 251 -8.43 4.67 -8.40
N ALA A 252 -8.47 5.05 -9.67
CA ALA A 252 -9.72 5.06 -10.43
C ALA A 252 -10.26 3.62 -10.57
N SER A 253 -11.58 3.45 -10.41
CA SER A 253 -12.21 2.18 -10.76
C SER A 253 -12.20 2.03 -12.28
N SER A 254 -11.91 0.84 -12.79
CA SER A 254 -11.91 0.60 -14.23
C SER A 254 -13.32 0.83 -14.79
N GLY A 255 -13.45 1.59 -15.88
CA GLY A 255 -14.74 1.95 -16.51
C GLY A 255 -15.52 0.79 -17.14
N ARG A 256 -15.27 -0.45 -16.71
CA ARG A 256 -15.89 -1.68 -17.24
C ARG A 256 -17.16 -2.11 -16.51
N GLN A 257 -17.58 -1.43 -15.45
CA GLN A 257 -18.92 -1.61 -14.87
C GLN A 257 -19.70 -0.30 -14.82
N PRO A 258 -20.92 -0.24 -15.37
CA PRO A 258 -21.83 0.87 -15.17
C PRO A 258 -22.40 0.75 -13.75
N SER A 259 -21.67 1.21 -12.73
CA SER A 259 -22.26 1.38 -11.39
C SER A 259 -23.19 2.59 -11.41
N SER A 260 -24.47 2.35 -11.22
CA SER A 260 -25.57 3.31 -11.11
C SER A 260 -25.51 4.23 -9.87
N SER A 261 -24.35 4.33 -9.22
CA SER A 261 -24.08 5.26 -8.12
C SER A 261 -23.22 6.42 -8.61
N SER A 262 -23.84 7.60 -8.64
CA SER A 262 -23.21 8.90 -8.84
C SER A 262 -21.96 9.03 -7.95
N LEU A 263 -20.82 9.44 -8.53
CA LEU A 263 -19.49 9.68 -7.93
C LEU A 263 -18.45 8.55 -8.12
N SER A 264 -18.19 8.13 -9.37
CA SER A 264 -16.85 7.64 -9.69
C SER A 264 -15.85 8.80 -9.58
N PRO A 265 -14.71 8.64 -8.88
CA PRO A 265 -13.73 9.70 -8.77
C PRO A 265 -13.22 10.09 -10.15
N ARG A 266 -13.29 11.38 -10.50
CA ARG A 266 -12.71 11.86 -11.76
C ARG A 266 -11.22 11.54 -11.77
N GLU A 267 -10.77 10.94 -12.87
CA GLU A 267 -9.36 10.71 -13.13
C GLU A 267 -8.58 12.02 -12.92
N GLY A 268 -7.43 11.90 -12.25
CA GLY A 268 -6.65 13.07 -11.90
C GLY A 268 -5.26 12.68 -11.49
N TRP A 269 -4.43 13.70 -11.25
CA TRP A 269 -3.02 13.47 -10.94
C TRP A 269 -2.80 12.61 -9.69
N PHE A 270 -3.68 12.74 -8.68
CA PHE A 270 -3.68 11.94 -7.45
C PHE A 270 -4.56 10.68 -7.52
N VAL A 271 -5.32 10.49 -8.60
CA VAL A 271 -6.20 9.33 -8.80
C VAL A 271 -5.84 8.71 -10.16
N PRO A 272 -4.75 7.92 -10.22
CA PRO A 272 -4.31 7.32 -11.47
C PRO A 272 -5.27 6.20 -11.92
N LYS A 273 -5.20 5.86 -13.20
CA LYS A 273 -5.78 4.61 -13.70
C LYS A 273 -5.03 3.41 -13.13
N PRO A 274 -5.69 2.24 -12.97
CA PRO A 274 -5.05 1.02 -12.46
C PRO A 274 -3.78 0.63 -13.23
N GLU A 275 -3.76 0.79 -14.56
CA GLU A 275 -2.64 0.39 -15.42
C GLU A 275 -1.43 1.32 -15.22
N VAL A 276 -1.69 2.62 -15.06
CA VAL A 276 -0.65 3.61 -14.74
C VAL A 276 -0.06 3.34 -13.36
N TYR A 277 -0.93 3.06 -12.38
CA TYR A 277 -0.49 2.70 -11.03
C TYR A 277 0.36 1.43 -11.05
N ALA A 278 -0.09 0.35 -11.69
CA ALA A 278 0.60 -0.93 -11.76
C ALA A 278 2.01 -0.80 -12.37
N ARG A 279 2.13 -0.05 -13.46
CA ARG A 279 3.43 0.23 -14.10
C ARG A 279 4.39 0.97 -13.18
N HIS A 280 3.88 1.96 -12.43
CA HIS A 280 4.68 2.65 -11.43
C HIS A 280 5.06 1.70 -10.27
N ALA A 281 4.11 0.93 -9.76
CA ALA A 281 4.31 0.04 -8.63
C ALA A 281 5.38 -1.03 -8.92
N ILE A 282 5.33 -1.69 -10.09
CA ILE A 282 6.34 -2.68 -10.49
C ILE A 282 7.73 -2.06 -10.60
N SER A 283 7.85 -0.81 -11.04
CA SER A 283 9.16 -0.13 -11.10
C SER A 283 9.79 0.10 -9.73
N THR A 284 9.00 0.07 -8.65
CA THR A 284 9.50 0.18 -7.27
C THR A 284 9.92 -1.18 -6.67
N LEU A 285 9.59 -2.29 -7.35
CA LEU A 285 9.79 -3.64 -6.85
C LEU A 285 11.29 -3.97 -6.75
N GLY A 286 11.71 -4.41 -5.57
CA GLY A 286 13.10 -4.71 -5.27
C GLY A 286 13.95 -3.50 -4.86
N ILE A 287 13.32 -2.37 -4.54
CA ILE A 287 13.99 -1.09 -4.24
C ILE A 287 13.52 -0.50 -2.91
N SER A 288 12.20 -0.52 -2.69
CA SER A 288 11.59 -0.20 -1.40
C SER A 288 10.64 -1.31 -0.96
N ASN A 289 10.79 -1.75 0.28
CA ASN A 289 9.92 -2.73 0.94
C ASN A 289 8.59 -2.11 1.41
N ARG A 290 8.49 -0.78 1.49
CA ARG A 290 7.26 -0.06 1.84
C ARG A 290 7.13 1.19 0.99
N THR A 291 6.12 1.26 0.15
CA THR A 291 5.96 2.36 -0.81
C THR A 291 4.50 2.54 -1.19
N THR A 292 4.13 3.73 -1.65
CA THR A 292 2.79 3.98 -2.20
C THR A 292 2.64 3.45 -3.62
N GLY A 293 3.72 2.96 -4.25
CA GLY A 293 3.72 2.45 -5.63
C GLY A 293 3.64 3.54 -6.70
N TYR A 294 3.06 4.70 -6.41
CA TYR A 294 2.88 5.83 -7.31
C TYR A 294 3.40 7.13 -6.67
N TRP A 295 4.18 7.94 -7.40
CA TRP A 295 4.91 9.06 -6.82
C TRP A 295 4.03 10.24 -6.31
N PRO A 296 2.91 10.62 -6.94
CA PRO A 296 1.99 11.62 -6.37
C PRO A 296 1.33 11.11 -5.09
N HIS A 297 1.10 9.80 -4.97
CA HIS A 297 0.66 9.19 -3.71
C HIS A 297 1.74 9.30 -2.62
N THR A 298 3.03 9.27 -2.97
CA THR A 298 4.12 9.52 -2.02
C THR A 298 4.10 10.96 -1.50
N LEU A 299 3.75 11.94 -2.34
CA LEU A 299 3.54 13.32 -1.89
C LEU A 299 2.36 13.43 -0.92
N GLN A 300 1.23 12.79 -1.23
CA GLN A 300 0.08 12.71 -0.31
C GLN A 300 0.45 12.04 1.01
N TYR A 301 1.23 10.96 0.95
CA TYR A 301 1.74 10.27 2.13
C TYR A 301 2.57 11.19 3.03
N GLY A 302 3.48 11.97 2.43
CA GLY A 302 4.25 12.99 3.15
C GLY A 302 3.36 14.02 3.85
N MET A 303 2.35 14.55 3.14
CA MET A 303 1.40 15.51 3.72
C MET A 303 0.63 14.92 4.91
N VAL A 304 0.11 13.69 4.78
CA VAL A 304 -0.64 13.00 5.85
C VAL A 304 0.24 12.72 7.09
N ARG A 305 1.55 12.50 6.91
CA ARG A 305 2.49 12.33 8.02
C ARG A 305 2.75 13.63 8.78
N CYS A 306 2.66 14.79 8.12
CA CYS A 306 2.87 16.09 8.77
C CYS A 306 1.70 16.51 9.68
N ILE A 307 0.50 15.96 9.49
CA ILE A 307 -0.69 16.33 10.27
C ILE A 307 -0.65 15.63 11.64
N PRO A 308 -0.65 16.33 12.78
CA PRO A 308 -0.79 15.69 14.09
C PRO A 308 -2.09 14.88 14.20
N GLU A 309 -2.06 13.78 14.97
CA GLU A 309 -3.21 12.88 15.06
C GLU A 309 -4.47 13.55 15.61
N TRP A 310 -4.34 14.44 16.60
CA TRP A 310 -5.49 15.18 17.14
C TRP A 310 -6.14 16.11 16.09
N ILE A 311 -5.36 16.71 15.20
CA ILE A 311 -5.88 17.53 14.09
C ILE A 311 -6.62 16.64 13.10
N TRP A 312 -6.05 15.48 12.79
CA TRP A 312 -6.69 14.49 11.92
C TRP A 312 -8.04 14.03 12.47
N ILE A 313 -8.08 13.66 13.76
CA ILE A 313 -9.31 13.24 14.44
C ILE A 313 -10.33 14.39 14.44
N LEU A 314 -9.92 15.61 14.77
CA LEU A 314 -10.80 16.78 14.77
C LEU A 314 -11.41 17.04 13.38
N GLY A 315 -10.58 17.05 12.33
CA GLY A 315 -11.03 17.23 10.94
C GLY A 315 -11.99 16.12 10.50
N SER A 316 -11.68 14.86 10.83
CA SER A 316 -12.56 13.73 10.50
C SER A 316 -13.93 13.79 11.18
N ARG A 317 -14.02 14.41 12.37
CA ARG A 317 -15.30 14.66 13.05
C ARG A 317 -16.12 15.74 12.34
N MET A 318 -15.47 16.83 11.93
CA MET A 318 -16.13 17.98 11.28
C MET A 318 -16.67 17.63 9.89
N CYS A 319 -15.88 16.97 9.04
CA CYS A 319 -16.29 16.64 7.66
C CYS A 319 -17.49 15.68 7.59
N PHE A 320 -17.71 14.85 8.62
CA PHE A 320 -18.80 13.87 8.68
C PHE A 320 -19.94 14.27 9.62
N SER A 321 -19.84 15.40 10.33
CA SER A 321 -20.98 15.95 11.09
C SER A 321 -21.94 16.75 10.20
N ALA A 322 -21.60 16.96 8.93
CA ALA A 322 -22.37 17.71 7.94
C ALA A 322 -23.09 16.80 6.91
N ALA A 323 -23.16 15.50 7.17
CA ALA A 323 -23.84 14.50 6.35
C ALA A 323 -24.89 13.74 7.16
#